data_AF-A0A830DY61-F1
#
_entry.id   AF-A0A830DY61-F1
#
_cell.length_a   1.000
_cell.length_b   1.000
_cell.length_c   1.000
_cell.angle_alpha   90.00
_cell.angle_beta   90.00
_cell.angle_gamma   90.00
#
_symmetry.space_group_name_H-M   'P 1'
#
loop_
_entity.id
_entity.type
_entity.pdbx_description
1 polymer ?
#
loop_
_entity_poly.entity_id
_entity_poly.type
_entity_poly.pdbx_seq_one_letter_code
_entity_poly.pdbx_strand_id
1 'polypeptide(L)'
;MMTLLNRFTDREKILTTLSASTMFVTGVWVGVWIVPSAALDVPMNSHFDGRQMVNTPAYQPVPTYLPVLSILVVVFALYAANHFYSRESPPELAATDGGEDHDE
;
A
#
# COMPACT_ATOMS: atom_id res chain seq x y z
N MET A 1 -3.56 -24.61 0.68
CA MET A 1 -2.67 -23.53 0.20
C MET A 1 -2.22 -22.68 1.41
N MET A 2 -1.58 -23.30 2.41
CA MET A 2 -1.11 -22.64 3.65
C MET A 2 0.35 -23.04 3.97
N THR A 3 0.98 -23.81 3.08
CA THR A 3 2.20 -24.57 3.39
C THR A 3 3.46 -23.95 2.80
N LEU A 4 3.35 -23.05 1.81
CA LEU A 4 4.53 -22.45 1.17
C LEU A 4 5.16 -21.31 2.01
N LEU A 5 4.38 -20.63 2.84
CA LEU A 5 4.86 -19.53 3.70
C LEU A 5 5.63 -20.01 4.93
N ASN A 6 5.55 -21.29 5.29
CA ASN A 6 6.17 -21.82 6.51
C ASN A 6 7.64 -22.28 6.31
N ARG A 7 8.17 -22.12 5.09
CA ARG A 7 9.55 -22.52 4.74
C ARG A 7 10.56 -21.38 4.78
N PHE A 8 10.09 -20.13 4.87
CA PHE A 8 10.93 -18.94 4.85
C PHE A 8 11.27 -18.44 6.25
N THR A 9 12.50 -17.94 6.39
CA THR A 9 12.94 -17.18 7.57
C THR A 9 12.15 -15.87 7.68
N ASP A 10 12.09 -15.28 8.88
CA ASP A 10 11.31 -14.04 9.07
C ASP A 10 11.88 -12.86 8.25
N ARG A 11 13.21 -12.81 8.03
CA ARG A 11 13.86 -11.88 7.07
C ARG A 11 13.35 -12.03 5.64
N GLU A 12 13.27 -13.27 5.15
CA GLU A 12 12.80 -13.55 3.79
C GLU A 12 11.31 -13.21 3.63
N LYS A 13 10.51 -13.41 4.68
CA LYS A 13 9.11 -12.96 4.68
C LYS A 13 9.01 -11.44 4.58
N ILE A 14 9.80 -10.70 5.36
CA ILE A 14 9.82 -9.23 5.30
C ILE A 14 10.18 -8.76 3.89
N LEU A 15 11.28 -9.28 3.32
CA LEU A 15 11.76 -8.87 2.00
C LEU A 15 10.73 -9.20 0.90
N THR A 16 10.11 -10.37 0.98
CA THR A 16 9.09 -10.81 0.01
C THR A 16 7.82 -9.98 0.12
N THR A 17 7.35 -9.70 1.35
CA THR A 17 6.15 -8.88 1.57
C THR A 17 6.34 -7.45 1.10
N LEU A 18 7.48 -6.83 1.39
CA LEU A 18 7.78 -5.47 0.94
C LEU A 18 7.91 -5.40 -0.59
N SER A 19 8.71 -6.28 -1.19
CA SER A 19 8.89 -6.30 -2.65
C SER A 19 7.60 -6.58 -3.40
N ALA A 20 6.78 -7.54 -2.95
CA ALA A 20 5.48 -7.82 -3.56
C ALA A 20 4.52 -6.63 -3.45
N SER A 21 4.48 -5.96 -2.30
CA SER A 21 3.66 -4.76 -2.09
C SER A 21 4.08 -3.63 -3.02
N THR A 22 5.39 -3.35 -3.11
CA THR A 22 5.91 -2.32 -4.04
C THR A 22 5.59 -2.67 -5.49
N MET A 23 5.86 -3.90 -5.93
CA MET A 23 5.55 -4.34 -7.29
C MET A 23 4.06 -4.23 -7.61
N PHE A 24 3.18 -4.58 -6.68
CA PHE A 24 1.74 -4.45 -6.85
C PHE A 24 1.33 -2.99 -7.04
N VAL A 25 1.75 -2.09 -6.14
CA VAL A 25 1.40 -0.67 -6.20
C VAL A 25 1.95 -0.05 -7.48
N THR A 26 3.23 -0.28 -7.81
CA THR A 26 3.84 0.22 -9.04
C THR A 26 3.12 -0.32 -10.27
N GLY A 27 2.80 -1.62 -10.32
CA GLY A 27 2.10 -2.24 -11.44
C GLY A 27 0.71 -1.65 -11.67
N VAL A 28 -0.05 -1.39 -10.60
CA VAL A 28 -1.36 -0.74 -10.68
C VAL A 28 -1.23 0.67 -11.27
N TRP A 29 -0.29 1.48 -10.78
CA TRP A 29 -0.11 2.85 -11.28
C TRP A 29 0.42 2.91 -12.71
N VAL A 30 1.34 2.02 -13.08
CA VAL A 30 1.79 1.87 -14.47
C VAL A 30 0.62 1.49 -15.38
N GLY A 31 -0.23 0.56 -14.94
CA GLY A 31 -1.44 0.20 -15.68
C GLY A 31 -2.35 1.41 -15.94
N VAL A 32 -2.57 2.25 -14.93
CA VAL A 32 -3.35 3.51 -15.06
C VAL A 32 -2.68 4.48 -16.03
N TRP A 33 -1.36 4.65 -15.98
CA TRP A 33 -0.64 5.57 -16.85
C TRP A 33 -0.55 5.15 -18.31
N ILE A 34 -0.63 3.85 -18.60
CA ILE A 34 -0.65 3.32 -19.96
C ILE A 34 -2.00 3.60 -20.65
N VAL A 35 -3.08 3.79 -19.89
CA VAL A 35 -4.41 4.07 -20.46
C VAL A 35 -4.38 5.39 -21.24
N PRO A 36 -4.67 5.39 -22.55
CA PRO A 36 -4.73 6.62 -23.33
C PRO A 36 -5.81 7.56 -22.81
N SER A 37 -5.57 8.87 -22.87
CA SER A 37 -6.53 9.89 -22.44
C SER A 37 -7.88 9.78 -23.15
N ALA A 38 -7.91 9.30 -24.40
CA ALA A 38 -9.15 9.05 -25.14
C ALA A 38 -10.04 7.96 -24.51
N ALA A 39 -9.47 7.02 -23.76
CA ALA A 39 -10.24 6.02 -23.02
C ALA A 39 -10.80 6.56 -21.68
N LEU A 40 -10.35 7.76 -21.26
CA LEU A 40 -10.92 8.51 -20.15
C LEU A 40 -11.99 9.52 -20.61
N ASP A 41 -12.25 9.65 -21.91
CA ASP A 41 -13.31 10.49 -22.45
C ASP A 41 -14.66 9.79 -22.27
N VAL A 42 -15.27 10.02 -21.11
CA VAL A 42 -16.53 9.40 -20.73
C VAL A 42 -17.69 10.33 -21.10
N PRO A 43 -18.76 9.82 -21.73
CA PRO A 43 -19.97 10.60 -21.97
C PRO A 43 -20.46 11.26 -20.68
N MET A 44 -20.67 12.57 -20.73
CA MET A 44 -21.20 13.35 -19.61
C MET A 44 -22.73 13.34 -19.68
N ASN A 45 -23.37 12.86 -18.62
CA ASN A 45 -24.80 13.01 -18.43
C ASN A 45 -25.06 14.37 -17.78
N SER A 46 -25.67 15.28 -18.53
CA SER A 46 -26.17 16.54 -17.98
C SER A 46 -27.59 16.33 -17.46
N HIS A 47 -27.80 16.54 -16.17
CA HIS A 47 -29.14 16.61 -15.59
C HIS A 47 -29.34 17.95 -14.90
N PHE A 48 -30.58 18.42 -14.87
CA PHE A 48 -30.93 19.71 -14.28
C PHE A 48 -31.35 19.47 -12.83
N ASP A 49 -30.52 19.89 -11.88
CA ASP A 49 -30.82 19.79 -10.45
C ASP A 49 -31.15 21.18 -9.88
N GLY A 50 -32.44 21.41 -9.63
CA GLY A 50 -33.00 22.64 -9.04
C GLY A 50 -32.84 23.91 -9.88
N ARG A 51 -31.60 24.38 -10.06
CA ARG A 51 -31.19 25.56 -10.84
C ARG A 51 -29.80 25.46 -11.48
N GLN A 52 -29.10 24.33 -11.33
CA GLN A 52 -27.77 24.14 -11.88
C GLN A 52 -27.75 22.95 -12.84
N MET A 53 -27.04 23.12 -13.95
CA MET A 53 -26.72 22.03 -14.85
C MET A 53 -25.58 21.24 -14.21
N VAL A 54 -25.88 20.02 -13.75
CA VAL A 54 -24.90 19.14 -13.12
C VAL A 54 -24.45 18.11 -14.17
N ASN A 55 -23.14 18.10 -14.45
CA ASN A 55 -22.54 17.12 -15.34
C ASN A 55 -21.95 15.99 -14.50
N THR A 56 -22.47 14.78 -14.67
CA THR A 56 -21.93 13.57 -14.05
C THR A 56 -21.44 12.61 -15.14
N PRO A 57 -20.27 11.97 -14.96
CA PRO A 57 -19.79 10.98 -15.93
C PRO A 57 -20.69 9.74 -15.94
N ALA A 58 -20.94 9.16 -17.11
CA ALA A 58 -21.77 7.97 -17.26
C ALA A 58 -21.21 6.73 -16.54
N TYR A 59 -19.89 6.64 -16.42
CA TYR A 59 -19.18 5.61 -15.67
C TYR A 59 -17.83 6.15 -15.18
N GLN A 60 -17.22 5.48 -14.21
CA GLN A 60 -15.95 5.93 -13.63
C GLN A 60 -14.79 5.06 -14.15
N PRO A 61 -13.87 5.61 -14.95
CA PRO A 61 -12.83 4.82 -15.61
C PRO A 61 -11.74 4.35 -14.64
N VAL A 62 -11.51 5.12 -13.57
CA VAL A 62 -10.57 4.77 -12.48
C VAL A 62 -11.34 4.77 -11.17
N PRO A 63 -11.22 3.71 -10.34
CA PRO A 63 -11.86 3.68 -9.03
C PRO A 63 -11.37 4.82 -8.14
N THR A 64 -12.28 5.60 -7.56
CA THR A 64 -11.96 6.72 -6.64
C THR A 64 -11.06 6.29 -5.49
N TYR A 65 -11.23 5.06 -5.02
CA TYR A 65 -10.54 4.52 -3.85
C TYR A 65 -9.16 3.92 -4.17
N LEU A 66 -8.71 3.92 -5.43
CA LEU A 66 -7.42 3.35 -5.82
C LEU A 66 -6.23 3.96 -5.04
N PRO A 67 -6.14 5.29 -4.80
CA PRO A 67 -5.06 5.86 -3.99
C PRO A 67 -5.12 5.38 -2.53
N VAL A 68 -6.32 5.30 -1.96
CA VAL A 68 -6.52 4.83 -0.58
C VAL A 68 -6.11 3.37 -0.45
N LEU A 69 -6.51 2.52 -1.39
CA LEU A 69 -6.11 1.12 -1.43
C LEU A 69 -4.60 0.95 -1.59
N SER A 70 -3.96 1.78 -2.41
CA SER A 70 -2.50 1.77 -2.58
C SER A 70 -1.79 2.07 -1.26
N ILE A 71 -2.26 3.08 -0.51
CA ILE A 71 -1.73 3.41 0.82
C ILE A 71 -1.95 2.25 1.79
N LEU A 72 -3.15 1.67 1.82
CA LEU A 72 -3.46 0.54 2.71
C LEU A 72 -2.56 -0.67 2.46
N VAL A 73 -2.25 -0.98 1.19
CA VAL A 73 -1.33 -2.07 0.83
C VAL A 73 0.09 -1.82 1.36
N VAL A 74 0.57 -0.57 1.29
CA VAL A 74 1.88 -0.19 1.84
C VAL A 74 1.87 -0.26 3.36
N VAL A 75 0.84 0.32 4.02
CA VAL A 75 0.70 0.29 5.48
C VAL A 75 0.63 -1.14 6.00
N PHE A 76 -0.14 -2.01 5.33
CA PHE A 76 -0.25 -3.41 5.71
C PHE A 76 1.09 -4.15 5.55
N ALA A 77 1.84 -3.87 4.48
CA ALA A 77 3.15 -4.45 4.28
C ALA A 77 4.17 -4.00 5.35
N LEU A 78 4.14 -2.73 5.75
CA LEU A 78 4.96 -2.20 6.85
C LEU A 78 4.55 -2.80 8.19
N TYR A 79 3.26 -2.92 8.46
CA TYR A 79 2.74 -3.56 9.67
C TYR A 79 3.20 -5.02 9.77
N ALA A 80 3.07 -5.77 8.67
CA ALA A 80 3.53 -7.15 8.59
C ALA A 80 5.06 -7.23 8.78
N ALA A 81 5.82 -6.35 8.13
CA ALA A 81 7.27 -6.30 8.27
C ALA A 81 7.70 -6.04 9.72
N ASN A 82 7.08 -5.07 10.38
CA ASN A 82 7.33 -4.76 11.79
C ASN A 82 6.99 -5.96 12.70
N HIS A 83 5.85 -6.63 12.46
CA HIS A 83 5.46 -7.80 13.24
C HIS A 83 6.49 -8.94 13.15
N PHE A 84 7.06 -9.19 11.97
CA PHE A 84 8.10 -10.20 11.80
C PHE A 84 9.43 -9.76 12.42
N TYR A 85 9.80 -8.49 12.29
CA TYR A 85 11.02 -7.94 12.87
C TYR A 85 11.04 -8.05 14.40
N SER A 86 9.90 -7.76 15.05
CA SER A 86 9.77 -7.87 16.52
C SER A 86 9.88 -9.31 17.04
N ARG A 87 9.68 -10.34 16.21
CA ARG A 87 9.91 -11.74 16.60
C ARG A 87 11.37 -12.15 16.54
N GLU A 88 12.13 -11.54 15.65
CA GLU A 88 13.54 -11.86 15.45
C GLU A 88 14.47 -11.08 16.41
N SER A 89 14.01 -9.93 16.91
CA SER A 89 14.75 -9.09 17.85
C SER A 89 14.61 -9.65 19.27
N PRO A 90 15.67 -10.17 19.92
CA PRO A 90 15.61 -10.51 21.34
C PRO A 90 15.37 -9.23 22.16
N PRO A 91 14.59 -9.28 23.26
CA PRO A 91 14.24 -8.13 24.09
C PRO A 91 15.44 -7.41 24.74
N GLU A 92 16.64 -7.93 24.56
CA GLU A 92 17.88 -7.46 25.16
C GLU A 92 18.40 -6.16 24.51
N LEU A 93 18.13 -5.89 23.22
CA LEU A 93 18.60 -4.67 22.54
C LEU A 93 17.79 -3.41 22.87
N ALA A 94 16.60 -3.54 23.48
CA ALA A 94 15.84 -2.40 23.99
C ALA A 94 16.29 -1.98 25.40
N ALA A 95 17.06 -2.82 26.09
CA ALA A 95 17.57 -2.56 27.44
C ALA A 95 19.03 -2.03 27.44
N THR A 96 19.75 -2.10 26.31
CA THR A 96 21.16 -1.68 26.23
C THR A 96 21.38 -0.21 25.84
N ASP A 97 20.31 0.59 25.69
CA ASP A 97 20.40 2.06 25.61
C ASP A 97 20.39 2.70 27.03
N GLY A 98 20.62 1.88 28.07
CA GLY A 98 20.73 2.29 29.47
C GLY A 98 22.16 2.21 29.99
N GLY A 99 23.09 2.95 29.38
CA GLY A 99 24.46 3.15 29.84
C GLY A 99 25.24 3.92 28.76
N GLU A 100 25.99 4.98 29.00
CA GLU A 100 26.76 5.39 30.17
C GLU A 100 27.03 6.92 30.11
N ASP A 101 26.99 7.61 31.26
CA ASP A 101 27.85 8.75 31.56
C ASP A 101 28.47 8.54 32.96
N HIS A 102 29.62 7.86 32.97
CA HIS A 102 30.96 8.43 33.13
C HIS A 102 31.28 8.98 34.54
N ASP A 103 31.96 8.13 35.32
CA ASP A 103 33.21 8.40 36.05
C ASP A 103 33.46 9.83 36.57
N GLU A 104 33.36 10.02 37.90
CA GLU A 104 34.42 10.51 38.83
C GLU A 104 33.92 10.63 40.28
#